data_AF-A0A7Y2U7N0-F1
#
_entry.id   AF-A0A7Y2U7N0-F1
#
_cell.length_a   1.000
_cell.length_b   1.000
_cell.length_c   1.000
_cell.angle_alpha   90.00
_cell.angle_beta   90.00
_cell.angle_gamma   90.00
#
_symmetry.space_group_name_H-M   'P 1'
#
loop_
_entity.id
_entity.type
_entity.pdbx_description
1 polymer ?
#
loop_
_entity_poly.entity_id
_entity_poly.type
_entity_poly.pdbx_seq_one_letter_code
_entity_poly.pdbx_strand_id
1 'polypeptide(L)'
;MNVTGGTVSPFASVLLDGTSSWSLGDTVSITGFALPLVDFPTQTGTFTFDIRQGAGGGGASFTSGLSSLGTATATFTSVATSNAAGLFYTNFDTPVTFAVDANSTSIVINWSSTGNIRYKKTTTGSNLPQVNYSNGNFVGTDDSVKVSVAGSVVPEPSSTALLGLGGLALVLRRRR
;
A
#
# COMPACT_ATOMS: atom_id res chain seq x y z
N MET A 1 -29.37 2.99 -2.93
CA MET A 1 -29.69 1.92 -3.89
C MET A 1 -28.92 0.69 -3.44
N ASN A 2 -29.60 -0.33 -2.93
CA ASN A 2 -28.98 -1.57 -2.46
C ASN A 2 -29.00 -2.55 -3.65
N VAL A 3 -27.84 -2.93 -4.16
CA VAL A 3 -27.74 -3.93 -5.22
C VAL A 3 -26.86 -5.06 -4.71
N THR A 4 -27.49 -6.21 -4.50
CA THR A 4 -26.91 -7.50 -4.15
C THR A 4 -26.51 -8.21 -5.44
N GLY A 5 -25.22 -8.52 -5.64
CA GLY A 5 -24.77 -9.53 -6.61
C GLY A 5 -23.58 -9.15 -7.49
N GLY A 6 -22.46 -9.84 -7.30
CA GLY A 6 -21.27 -9.84 -8.17
C GLY A 6 -19.99 -10.20 -7.41
N THR A 7 -19.50 -11.43 -7.56
CA THR A 7 -18.31 -12.02 -6.92
C THR A 7 -16.97 -11.49 -7.43
N VAL A 8 -16.81 -10.17 -7.46
CA VAL A 8 -15.50 -9.52 -7.54
C VAL A 8 -15.47 -8.54 -6.38
N SER A 9 -14.64 -8.81 -5.38
CA SER A 9 -14.41 -7.85 -4.31
C SER A 9 -13.85 -6.58 -4.97
N PRO A 10 -14.53 -5.43 -4.91
CA PRO A 10 -13.98 -4.20 -5.48
C PRO A 10 -12.69 -3.89 -4.77
N PHE A 11 -11.59 -3.92 -5.51
CA PHE A 11 -10.29 -3.52 -5.02
C PHE A 11 -9.95 -2.15 -5.60
N ALA A 12 -9.58 -1.22 -4.74
CA ALA A 12 -8.90 0.00 -5.16
C ALA A 12 -7.39 -0.28 -5.23
N SER A 13 -6.67 0.48 -6.04
CA SER A 13 -5.23 0.31 -6.24
C SER A 13 -4.50 1.64 -6.16
N VAL A 14 -3.26 1.60 -5.70
CA VAL A 14 -2.32 2.71 -5.81
C VAL A 14 -0.97 2.17 -6.24
N LEU A 15 -0.34 2.85 -7.19
CA LEU A 15 1.05 2.62 -7.55
C LEU A 15 1.94 3.49 -6.66
N LEU A 16 2.90 2.87 -6.00
CA LEU A 16 3.96 3.53 -5.26
C LEU A 16 5.25 3.38 -6.05
N ASP A 17 5.77 4.52 -6.51
CA ASP A 17 7.07 4.57 -7.13
C ASP A 17 8.15 4.55 -6.04
N GLY A 18 8.84 3.42 -5.93
CA GLY A 18 9.90 3.20 -4.96
C GLY A 18 11.29 3.59 -5.44
N THR A 19 11.45 4.04 -6.69
CA THR A 19 12.75 4.25 -7.34
C THR A 19 13.65 5.29 -6.67
N SER A 20 13.07 6.14 -5.81
CA SER A 20 13.79 7.13 -4.98
C SER A 20 13.86 6.77 -3.50
N SER A 21 13.20 5.68 -3.09
CA SER A 21 13.04 5.27 -1.69
C SER A 21 13.79 3.98 -1.35
N TRP A 22 13.96 3.06 -2.31
CA TRP A 22 14.69 1.81 -2.14
C TRP A 22 15.41 1.39 -3.42
N SER A 23 16.41 0.53 -3.26
CA SER A 23 17.25 -0.03 -4.33
C SER A 23 17.15 -1.55 -4.42
N LEU A 24 17.62 -2.12 -5.52
CA LEU A 24 17.73 -3.58 -5.67
C LEU A 24 18.53 -4.17 -4.51
N GLY A 25 17.98 -5.24 -3.93
CA GLY A 25 18.52 -5.93 -2.77
C GLY A 25 17.97 -5.47 -1.43
N ASP A 26 17.53 -4.21 -1.32
CA ASP A 26 17.01 -3.68 -0.06
C ASP A 26 15.83 -4.52 0.45
N THR A 27 15.67 -4.58 1.78
CA THR A 27 14.48 -5.14 2.39
C THR A 27 13.49 -4.03 2.71
N VAL A 28 12.32 -4.06 2.08
CA VAL A 28 11.24 -3.10 2.30
C VAL A 28 10.19 -3.75 3.19
N SER A 29 9.72 -3.01 4.20
CA SER A 29 8.61 -3.43 5.07
C SER A 29 7.51 -2.38 5.03
N ILE A 30 6.32 -2.78 4.59
CA ILE A 30 5.12 -1.95 4.63
C ILE A 30 4.32 -2.31 5.88
N THR A 31 4.07 -1.31 6.72
CA THR A 31 3.53 -1.48 8.07
C THR A 31 2.15 -0.88 8.25
N GLY A 32 1.70 -0.02 7.34
CA GLY A 32 0.40 0.60 7.46
C GLY A 32 -0.03 1.37 6.23
N PHE A 33 -1.31 1.74 6.26
CA PHE A 33 -1.99 2.43 5.17
C PHE A 33 -2.98 3.42 5.77
N ALA A 34 -3.05 4.63 5.21
CA ALA A 34 -3.96 5.67 5.65
C ALA A 34 -4.90 6.08 4.52
N LEU A 35 -6.19 6.12 4.84
CA LEU A 35 -7.28 6.43 3.93
C LEU A 35 -8.10 7.60 4.47
N PRO A 36 -8.42 8.61 3.65
CA PRO A 36 -9.32 9.68 4.05
C PRO A 36 -10.74 9.16 3.91
N LEU A 37 -11.37 8.81 5.03
CA LEU A 37 -12.75 8.33 5.04
C LEU A 37 -13.70 9.48 5.39
N VAL A 38 -14.93 9.38 4.91
CA VAL A 38 -16.02 10.25 5.35
C VAL A 38 -16.78 9.54 6.45
N ASP A 39 -16.96 10.22 7.57
CA ASP A 39 -17.81 9.74 8.64
C ASP A 39 -19.25 9.55 8.13
N PHE A 40 -19.65 8.29 8.00
CA PHE A 40 -21.06 7.85 7.96
C PHE A 40 -21.31 7.11 9.30
N PRO A 41 -22.54 6.68 9.70
CA PRO A 41 -22.73 6.10 11.03
C PRO A 41 -21.73 4.95 11.21
N THR A 42 -21.19 4.83 12.44
CA THR A 42 -20.03 4.00 12.81
C THR A 42 -19.87 2.79 11.90
N GLN A 43 -18.80 2.76 11.12
CA GLN A 43 -18.51 1.66 10.20
C GLN A 43 -17.39 0.82 10.78
N THR A 44 -17.65 -0.46 10.93
CA THR A 44 -16.62 -1.44 11.28
C THR A 44 -16.43 -2.38 10.10
N GLY A 45 -15.19 -2.71 9.81
CA GLY A 45 -14.86 -3.66 8.75
C GLY A 45 -13.39 -4.06 8.81
N THR A 46 -13.01 -4.93 7.89
CA THR A 46 -11.63 -5.36 7.71
C THR A 46 -11.18 -4.96 6.32
N PHE A 47 -10.14 -4.16 6.24
CA PHE A 47 -9.40 -3.96 5.00
C PHE A 47 -8.50 -5.16 4.77
N THR A 48 -8.49 -5.64 3.53
CA THR A 48 -7.49 -6.58 3.03
C THR A 48 -6.64 -5.87 2.01
N PHE A 49 -5.32 -5.97 2.16
CA PHE A 49 -4.32 -5.38 1.28
C PHE A 49 -3.55 -6.50 0.58
N ASP A 50 -3.29 -6.32 -0.71
CA ASP A 50 -2.40 -7.17 -1.51
C ASP A 50 -1.35 -6.28 -2.14
N ILE A 51 -0.11 -6.44 -1.68
CA ILE A 51 1.05 -5.70 -2.17
C ILE A 51 1.68 -6.53 -3.27
N ARG A 52 1.84 -5.94 -4.44
CA ARG A 52 2.33 -6.60 -5.65
C ARG A 52 3.50 -5.85 -6.24
N GLN A 53 4.30 -6.56 -7.02
CA GLN A 53 5.28 -5.95 -7.92
C GLN A 53 4.61 -4.90 -8.82
N GLY A 54 5.30 -3.81 -9.11
CA GLY A 54 4.78 -2.68 -9.89
C GLY A 54 5.44 -2.49 -11.25
N ALA A 55 6.63 -3.05 -11.48
CA ALA A 55 7.29 -2.99 -12.78
C ALA A 55 6.83 -4.14 -13.68
N GLY A 56 6.42 -3.82 -14.91
CA GLY A 56 5.92 -4.78 -15.91
C GLY A 56 4.39 -4.90 -16.01
N GLY A 57 3.63 -4.19 -15.16
CA GLY A 57 2.17 -4.17 -15.15
C GLY A 57 1.62 -2.98 -15.94
N GLY A 58 0.63 -3.23 -16.80
CA GLY A 58 0.04 -2.20 -17.65
C GLY A 58 -0.80 -1.19 -16.87
N GLY A 59 -0.18 -0.15 -16.31
CA GLY A 59 -0.88 1.00 -15.75
C GLY A 59 -1.87 0.71 -14.61
N ALA A 60 -2.51 1.76 -14.11
CA ALA A 60 -3.23 1.82 -12.83
C ALA A 60 -4.46 0.91 -12.66
N SER A 61 -4.77 0.00 -13.59
CA SER A 61 -5.97 -0.87 -13.51
C SER A 61 -5.80 -2.29 -14.03
N PHE A 62 -4.60 -2.72 -14.45
CA PHE A 62 -4.39 -4.07 -14.99
C PHE A 62 -3.25 -4.78 -14.25
N THR A 63 -3.59 -5.34 -13.08
CA THR A 63 -2.73 -6.16 -12.22
C THR A 63 -2.50 -7.58 -12.74
N SER A 64 -2.97 -7.91 -13.95
CA SER A 64 -2.75 -9.23 -14.52
C SER A 64 -1.25 -9.44 -14.79
N GLY A 65 -0.68 -10.48 -14.18
CA GLY A 65 0.71 -10.87 -14.38
C GLY A 65 1.72 -10.35 -13.35
N LEU A 66 1.34 -9.44 -12.43
CA LEU A 66 2.24 -8.98 -11.36
C LEU A 66 2.24 -9.96 -10.18
N SER A 67 3.39 -10.40 -9.68
CA SER A 67 3.45 -11.29 -8.52
C SER A 67 3.04 -10.55 -7.24
N SER A 68 2.30 -11.24 -6.36
CA SER A 68 2.08 -10.76 -4.99
C SER A 68 3.40 -10.88 -4.21
N LEU A 69 3.72 -9.81 -3.48
CA LEU A 69 4.83 -9.72 -2.52
C LEU A 69 4.34 -10.04 -1.10
N GLY A 70 3.03 -9.93 -0.87
CA GLY A 70 2.38 -10.35 0.36
C GLY A 70 1.04 -9.66 0.59
N THR A 71 0.26 -10.20 1.51
CA THR A 71 -1.02 -9.65 1.92
C THR A 71 -0.98 -9.19 3.37
N ALA A 72 -1.79 -8.18 3.66
CA ALA A 72 -1.98 -7.65 5.00
C ALA A 72 -3.47 -7.44 5.28
N THR A 73 -3.85 -7.50 6.54
CA THR A 73 -5.18 -7.11 7.01
C THR A 73 -5.08 -5.99 8.01
N ALA A 74 -6.16 -5.23 8.11
CA ALA A 74 -6.27 -4.22 9.13
C ALA A 74 -7.76 -3.94 9.43
N THR A 75 -8.14 -4.04 10.70
CA THR A 75 -9.51 -3.74 11.12
C THR A 75 -9.69 -2.25 11.32
N PHE A 76 -10.82 -1.71 10.86
CA PHE A 76 -11.19 -0.33 11.08
C PHE A 76 -12.48 -0.22 11.87
N THR A 77 -12.57 0.83 12.66
CA THR A 77 -13.83 1.34 13.21
C THR A 77 -13.82 2.85 13.00
N SER A 78 -14.61 3.35 12.05
CA SER A 78 -14.87 4.79 11.97
C SER A 78 -15.86 5.14 13.07
N VAL A 79 -15.51 6.11 13.91
CA VAL A 79 -16.43 6.64 14.93
C VAL A 79 -17.06 7.89 14.34
N ALA A 80 -18.39 7.93 14.27
CA ALA A 80 -19.09 9.09 13.74
C ALA A 80 -18.83 10.32 14.62
N THR A 81 -17.96 11.21 14.15
CA THR A 81 -17.73 12.51 14.78
C THR A 81 -18.15 13.61 13.82
N SER A 82 -19.45 13.93 13.83
CA SER A 82 -20.00 15.16 13.23
C SER A 82 -19.50 15.52 11.82
N ASN A 83 -19.75 14.70 10.78
CA ASN A 83 -19.35 14.99 9.38
C ASN A 83 -17.89 15.45 9.19
N ALA A 84 -17.03 15.23 10.19
CA ALA A 84 -15.66 15.66 10.15
C ALA A 84 -14.87 14.64 9.34
N ALA A 85 -13.80 15.12 8.73
CA ALA A 85 -12.92 14.27 7.96
C ALA A 85 -12.04 13.46 8.89
N GLY A 86 -12.43 12.22 9.17
CA GLY A 86 -11.55 11.25 9.80
C GLY A 86 -10.52 10.75 8.79
N LEU A 87 -9.25 11.08 8.99
CA LEU A 87 -8.18 10.26 8.41
C LEU A 87 -8.19 8.94 9.16
N PHE A 88 -8.54 7.86 8.46
CA PHE A 88 -8.46 6.52 8.99
C PHE A 88 -7.03 6.00 8.78
N TYR A 89 -6.31 5.85 9.89
CA TYR A 89 -4.99 5.26 9.91
C TYR A 89 -5.10 3.83 10.39
N THR A 90 -4.52 2.90 9.63
CA THR A 90 -4.40 1.53 10.09
C THR A 90 -2.98 1.02 9.92
N ASN A 91 -2.46 0.49 11.02
CA ASN A 91 -1.31 -0.38 10.94
C ASN A 91 -1.81 -1.75 10.52
N PHE A 92 -1.00 -2.47 9.74
CA PHE A 92 -1.26 -3.85 9.40
C PHE A 92 -1.08 -4.72 10.63
N ASP A 93 -1.93 -5.73 10.77
CA ASP A 93 -1.80 -6.72 11.85
C ASP A 93 -0.45 -7.45 11.76
N THR A 94 0.05 -7.61 10.54
CA THR A 94 1.39 -8.13 10.25
C THR A 94 1.97 -7.33 9.07
N PRO A 95 3.17 -6.72 9.23
CA PRO A 95 3.83 -6.02 8.14
C PRO A 95 4.09 -6.94 6.94
N VAL A 96 3.98 -6.39 5.73
CA VAL A 96 4.41 -7.09 4.51
C VAL A 96 5.85 -6.71 4.23
N THR A 97 6.74 -7.70 4.24
CA THR A 97 8.17 -7.50 4.05
C THR A 97 8.66 -8.27 2.83
N PHE A 98 9.41 -7.62 1.95
CA PHE A 98 9.96 -8.24 0.74
C PHE A 98 11.36 -7.71 0.44
N ALA A 99 12.17 -8.54 -0.23
CA ALA A 99 13.44 -8.12 -0.82
C ALA A 99 13.16 -7.49 -2.19
N VAL A 100 13.78 -6.33 -2.45
CA VAL A 100 13.59 -5.60 -3.70
C VAL A 100 14.34 -6.31 -4.82
N ASP A 101 13.59 -6.72 -5.83
CA ASP A 101 14.07 -7.24 -7.11
C ASP A 101 13.78 -6.25 -8.26
N ALA A 102 14.15 -6.65 -9.48
CA ALA A 102 13.95 -5.83 -10.68
C ALA A 102 12.47 -5.48 -10.95
N ASN A 103 11.52 -6.24 -10.38
CA ASN A 103 10.09 -6.07 -10.63
C ASN A 103 9.38 -5.29 -9.49
N SER A 104 10.06 -5.05 -8.37
CA SER A 104 9.52 -4.42 -7.15
C SER A 104 10.17 -3.07 -6.82
N THR A 105 10.88 -2.47 -7.78
CA THR A 105 11.35 -1.08 -7.71
C THR A 105 10.18 -0.07 -7.63
N SER A 106 9.01 -0.47 -8.09
CA SER A 106 7.72 0.09 -7.72
C SER A 106 6.80 -1.03 -7.23
N ILE A 107 5.78 -0.68 -6.45
CA ILE A 107 4.79 -1.64 -5.96
C ILE A 107 3.39 -1.13 -6.22
N VAL A 108 2.45 -2.05 -6.43
CA VAL A 108 1.01 -1.75 -6.43
C VAL A 108 0.44 -2.26 -5.12
N ILE A 109 -0.27 -1.41 -4.39
CA ILE A 109 -1.06 -1.84 -3.25
C ILE A 109 -2.52 -1.87 -3.67
N ASN A 110 -3.08 -3.06 -3.73
CA ASN A 110 -4.52 -3.26 -3.89
C ASN A 110 -5.16 -3.37 -2.52
N TRP A 111 -6.36 -2.83 -2.34
CA TRP A 111 -7.11 -3.05 -1.11
C TRP A 111 -8.60 -3.14 -1.34
N SER A 112 -9.26 -3.95 -0.52
CA SER A 112 -10.71 -4.08 -0.46
C SER A 112 -11.19 -4.08 1.00
N SER A 113 -12.49 -3.97 1.22
CA SER A 113 -13.11 -3.98 2.55
C SER A 113 -14.34 -4.85 2.58
N THR A 114 -14.57 -5.50 3.71
CA THR A 114 -15.82 -6.21 4.03
C THR A 114 -16.98 -5.28 4.39
N GLY A 115 -16.68 -4.07 4.86
CA GLY A 115 -17.65 -3.01 5.17
C GLY A 115 -17.76 -1.96 4.07
N ASN A 116 -18.87 -1.20 4.06
CA ASN A 116 -19.06 -0.08 3.14
C ASN A 116 -18.00 1.00 3.39
N ILE A 117 -17.34 1.49 2.34
CA ILE A 117 -16.36 2.58 2.43
C ILE A 117 -16.90 3.83 1.71
N ARG A 118 -16.67 5.01 2.29
CA ARG A 118 -16.83 6.30 1.63
C ARG A 118 -15.56 7.10 1.77
N TYR A 119 -14.94 7.47 0.65
CA TYR A 119 -13.72 8.26 0.66
C TYR A 119 -14.05 9.75 0.68
N LYS A 120 -13.19 10.53 1.34
CA LYS A 120 -13.25 11.99 1.28
C LYS A 120 -12.41 12.46 0.10
N LYS A 121 -12.96 13.38 -0.70
CA LYS A 121 -12.20 14.12 -1.72
C LYS A 121 -11.40 15.27 -1.13
N THR A 122 -10.31 15.62 -1.81
CA THR A 122 -9.47 16.79 -1.50
C THR A 122 -10.18 18.11 -1.83
N THR A 123 -11.12 18.13 -2.79
CA THR A 123 -11.80 19.37 -3.24
C THR A 123 -13.19 19.53 -2.60
N THR A 124 -13.53 20.74 -2.19
CA THR A 124 -14.86 21.05 -1.62
C THR A 124 -15.92 21.02 -2.73
N GLY A 125 -16.93 20.15 -2.62
CA GLY A 125 -18.06 20.09 -3.56
C GLY A 125 -19.08 19.02 -3.15
N SER A 126 -20.33 19.17 -3.57
CA SER A 126 -21.49 18.47 -2.97
C SER A 126 -21.53 16.94 -3.12
N ASN A 127 -20.76 16.36 -4.04
CA ASN A 127 -20.73 14.90 -4.23
C ASN A 127 -19.46 14.29 -3.63
N LEU A 128 -19.62 13.29 -2.75
CA LEU A 128 -18.51 12.47 -2.26
C LEU A 128 -17.99 11.56 -3.40
N PRO A 129 -16.68 11.25 -3.46
CA PRO A 129 -16.17 10.19 -4.32
C PRO A 129 -16.91 8.89 -4.03
N GLN A 130 -17.59 8.38 -5.04
CA GLN A 130 -18.21 7.06 -5.00
C GLN A 130 -17.30 6.09 -5.74
N VAL A 131 -17.09 4.92 -5.16
CA VAL A 131 -16.41 3.83 -5.86
C VAL A 131 -17.46 2.98 -6.56
N ASN A 132 -17.21 2.68 -7.83
CA ASN A 132 -17.98 1.70 -8.56
C ASN A 132 -17.60 0.30 -8.06
N TYR A 133 -18.52 -0.35 -7.34
CA TYR A 133 -18.30 -1.68 -6.76
C TYR A 133 -18.04 -2.78 -7.79
N SER A 134 -18.35 -2.55 -9.07
CA SER A 134 -18.13 -3.54 -10.15
C SER A 134 -16.67 -3.59 -10.60
N ASN A 135 -15.93 -2.48 -10.52
CA ASN A 135 -14.58 -2.37 -11.09
C ASN A 135 -13.58 -1.61 -10.20
N GLY A 136 -13.96 -1.22 -8.99
CA GLY A 136 -13.08 -0.53 -8.04
C GLY A 136 -12.69 0.90 -8.44
N ASN A 137 -13.19 1.42 -9.57
CA ASN A 137 -12.83 2.74 -10.05
C ASN A 137 -13.65 3.84 -9.38
N PHE A 138 -13.09 5.03 -9.25
CA PHE A 138 -13.86 6.20 -8.83
C PHE A 138 -14.89 6.56 -9.92
N VAL A 139 -16.12 6.88 -9.49
CA VAL A 139 -17.19 7.32 -10.39
C VAL A 139 -16.99 8.80 -10.69
N GLY A 140 -16.85 9.15 -11.97
CA GLY A 140 -16.67 10.54 -12.43
C GLY A 140 -15.21 10.94 -12.61
N THR A 141 -14.92 12.25 -12.60
CA THR A 141 -13.57 12.84 -12.76
C THR A 141 -12.85 13.08 -11.42
N ASP A 142 -13.25 12.38 -10.36
CA ASP A 142 -12.82 12.66 -8.99
C ASP A 142 -11.46 12.01 -8.64
N ASP A 143 -10.36 12.57 -9.15
CA ASP A 143 -8.97 12.13 -8.92
C ASP A 143 -8.36 12.61 -7.58
N SER A 144 -9.21 12.83 -6.58
CA SER A 144 -8.89 13.65 -5.41
C SER A 144 -8.80 12.88 -4.09
N VAL A 145 -8.67 11.55 -4.12
CA VAL A 145 -8.40 10.76 -2.91
C VAL A 145 -6.89 10.64 -2.72
N LYS A 146 -6.39 11.06 -1.56
CA LYS A 146 -4.97 10.93 -1.20
C LYS A 146 -4.80 9.82 -0.19
N VAL A 147 -3.94 8.85 -0.49
CA VAL A 147 -3.58 7.77 0.43
C VAL A 147 -2.17 7.99 0.94
N SER A 148 -1.86 7.51 2.13
CA SER A 148 -0.50 7.50 2.66
C SER A 148 -0.13 6.09 3.08
N VAL A 149 1.14 5.73 2.91
CA VAL A 149 1.66 4.38 3.15
C VAL A 149 2.81 4.52 4.14
N ALA A 150 2.78 3.71 5.18
CA ALA A 150 3.83 3.66 6.19
C ALA A 150 4.71 2.44 5.97
N GLY A 151 6.01 2.61 6.14
CA GLY A 151 6.98 1.54 5.96
C GLY A 151 8.41 1.97 6.26
N SER A 152 9.34 1.04 6.08
CA SER A 152 10.77 1.25 6.27
C SER A 152 11.57 0.47 5.23
N VAL A 153 12.77 0.95 4.94
CA VAL A 153 13.72 0.31 4.04
C VAL A 153 14.98 -0.01 4.83
N VAL A 154 15.42 -1.25 4.77
CA VAL A 154 16.68 -1.71 5.35
C VAL A 154 17.61 -2.07 4.19
N PRO A 155 18.68 -1.29 3.96
CA PRO A 155 19.67 -1.65 2.96
C PRO A 155 20.27 -3.02 3.23
N GLU A 156 20.66 -3.75 2.17
CA GLU A 156 21.33 -5.04 2.37
C GLU A 156 22.50 -4.89 3.36
N PRO A 157 22.63 -5.80 4.35
CA PRO A 157 23.73 -5.75 5.29
C PRO A 157 25.05 -5.89 4.54
N SER A 158 25.68 -4.74 4.33
CA SER A 158 26.97 -4.50 3.68
C SER A 158 27.91 -5.71 3.65
N SER A 159 27.79 -6.52 2.59
CA SER A 159 28.86 -7.40 2.14
C SER A 159 30.17 -6.61 1.89
N THR A 160 30.06 -5.29 1.70
CA THR A 160 31.17 -4.32 1.69
C THR A 160 31.85 -4.12 3.04
N ALA A 161 31.14 -4.19 4.17
CA ALA A 161 31.76 -4.14 5.50
C ALA A 161 32.49 -5.45 5.81
N LEU A 162 31.96 -6.60 5.36
CA LEU A 162 32.64 -7.89 5.47
C LEU A 162 33.87 -7.99 4.55
N LEU A 163 33.82 -7.41 3.34
CA LEU A 163 35.00 -7.25 2.46
C LEU A 163 36.00 -6.23 3.01
N GLY A 164 35.52 -5.16 3.64
CA GLY A 164 36.37 -4.15 4.30
C GLY A 164 37.11 -4.72 5.51
N LEU A 165 36.40 -5.44 6.38
CA LEU A 165 37.00 -6.15 7.52
C LEU A 165 37.82 -7.35 7.10
N GLY A 166 37.36 -8.13 6.12
CA GLY A 166 38.10 -9.25 5.54
C GLY A 166 39.38 -8.79 4.86
N GLY A 167 39.33 -7.67 4.13
CA GLY A 167 40.49 -7.02 3.52
C GLY A 167 41.45 -6.44 4.56
N LEU A 168 40.95 -5.79 5.61
CA LEU A 168 41.75 -5.28 6.71
C LEU A 168 42.43 -6.43 7.49
N ALA A 169 41.70 -7.51 7.77
CA ALA A 169 42.23 -8.71 8.39
C ALA A 169 43.33 -9.37 7.52
N LEU A 170 43.15 -9.39 6.21
CA LEU A 170 44.17 -9.89 5.27
C LEU A 170 45.43 -9.01 5.26
N VAL A 171 45.26 -7.68 5.29
CA VAL A 171 46.38 -6.72 5.34
C VAL A 171 47.14 -6.81 6.67
N LEU A 172 46.43 -6.97 7.79
CA LEU A 172 47.03 -7.16 9.12
C LEU A 172 47.77 -8.50 9.21
N ARG A 173 47.27 -9.57 8.57
CA ARG A 173 47.96 -10.87 8.50
C ARG A 173 49.27 -10.83 7.71
N ARG A 174 49.39 -9.95 6.72
CA ARG A 174 50.57 -9.85 5.85
C ARG A 174 51.74 -9.07 6.46
N ARG A 175 51.53 -8.42 7.61
CA ARG A 175 52.54 -7.63 8.34
C ARG A 175 53.15 -8.34 9.55
N ARG A 176 52.83 -9.61 9.77
CA ARG A 176 53.55 -10.51 10.69
C ARG A 176 54.41 -11.45 9.88
#